data_AF-A0A9P6XS57-F1
#
_entry.id   AF-A0A9P6XS57-F1
#
_cell.length_a   1.000
_cell.length_b   1.000
_cell.length_c   1.000
_cell.angle_alpha   90.00
_cell.angle_beta   90.00
_cell.angle_gamma   90.00
#
_symmetry.space_group_name_H-M   'P 1'
#
loop_
_entity.id
_entity.type
_entity.pdbx_description
1 polymer ?
#
loop_
_entity_poly.entity_id
_entity_poly.type
_entity_poly.pdbx_seq_one_letter_code
_entity_poly.pdbx_strand_id
1 'polypeptide(L)'
;MFSSQTVVELIKALAKALLVGGVAVWVIWRYHDDMLSLMHVAPSAALIKALSLVALCCAFIVASLLIIVMLDVPWQIWSHLKKLRMSKEDVRQEHKESEGDPHVKARIRQQQRQAARRRMMSEVPKADVVVTNPTHYAVALKARG
;
A
#
# COMPACT_ATOMS: atom_id res chain seq x y z
N MET A 1 7.35 13.03 7.64
CA MET A 1 7.14 12.29 8.92
C MET A 1 5.79 12.57 9.56
N PHE A 2 5.14 13.70 9.29
CA PHE A 2 3.72 13.90 9.61
C PHE A 2 2.86 13.60 8.39
N SER A 3 2.25 12.43 8.34
CA SER A 3 1.14 12.15 7.41
C SER A 3 -0.16 12.28 8.19
N SER A 4 -1.25 12.73 7.56
CA SER A 4 -2.58 12.80 8.21
C SER A 4 -3.01 11.47 8.84
N GLN A 5 -2.45 10.36 8.35
CA GLN A 5 -2.65 9.03 8.92
C GLN A 5 -2.07 8.87 10.33
N THR A 6 -0.89 9.42 10.60
CA THR A 6 -0.26 9.34 11.93
C THR A 6 -1.10 10.06 12.99
N VAL A 7 -1.71 11.20 12.63
CA VAL A 7 -2.63 11.94 13.52
C VAL A 7 -3.89 11.12 13.80
N VAL A 8 -4.46 10.48 12.78
CA VAL A 8 -5.63 9.60 12.95
C VAL A 8 -5.30 8.42 13.85
N GLU A 9 -4.13 7.79 13.67
CA GLU A 9 -3.70 6.67 14.52
C GLU A 9 -3.49 7.09 15.98
N LEU A 10 -2.94 8.28 16.22
CA LEU A 10 -2.81 8.85 17.56
C LEU A 10 -4.18 9.07 18.23
N ILE A 11 -5.12 9.69 17.51
CA ILE A 11 -6.49 9.93 18.02
C ILE A 11 -7.15 8.60 18.38
N LYS A 12 -7.02 7.58 17.54
CA LYS A 12 -7.57 6.25 17.82
C LYS A 12 -6.91 5.61 19.04
N ALA A 13 -5.58 5.73 19.18
CA ALA A 13 -4.88 5.21 20.35
C ALA A 13 -5.36 5.87 21.65
N LEU A 14 -5.52 7.20 21.65
CA LEU A 14 -6.08 7.94 22.78
C LEU A 14 -7.52 7.51 23.08
N ALA A 15 -8.37 7.37 22.06
CA ALA A 15 -9.75 6.93 22.24
C ALA A 15 -9.84 5.53 22.86
N LYS A 16 -8.99 4.58 22.41
CA LYS A 16 -8.89 3.24 23.00
C LYS A 16 -8.43 3.28 24.45
N ALA A 17 -7.41 4.08 24.76
CA ALA A 17 -6.89 4.23 26.11
C ALA A 17 -7.94 4.81 27.06
N LEU A 18 -8.66 5.85 26.62
CA LEU A 18 -9.76 6.45 27.38
C LEU A 18 -10.93 5.48 27.55
N LEU A 19 -11.26 4.70 26.54
CA LEU A 19 -12.34 3.71 26.62
C LEU A 19 -11.99 2.59 27.62
N VAL A 20 -10.81 1.98 27.51
CA VAL A 20 -10.37 0.92 28.42
C VAL A 20 -10.20 1.46 29.85
N GLY A 21 -9.55 2.62 30.00
CA GLY A 21 -9.38 3.27 31.30
C GLY A 21 -10.71 3.67 31.93
N GLY A 22 -11.63 4.22 31.13
CA GLY A 22 -12.98 4.58 31.57
C GLY A 22 -13.80 3.37 32.01
N VAL A 23 -13.75 2.27 31.25
CA VAL A 23 -14.40 1.00 31.64
C VAL A 23 -13.78 0.46 32.93
N ALA A 24 -12.46 0.49 33.07
CA ALA A 24 -11.80 0.03 34.29
C ALA A 24 -12.22 0.85 35.53
N VAL A 25 -12.22 2.18 35.44
CA VAL A 25 -12.68 3.07 36.52
C VAL A 25 -14.16 2.83 36.82
N TRP A 26 -14.99 2.71 35.80
CA TRP A 26 -16.42 2.46 35.94
C TRP A 26 -16.70 1.12 36.63
N VAL A 27 -16.00 0.05 36.25
CA VAL A 27 -16.11 -1.27 36.90
C VAL A 27 -15.70 -1.16 38.38
N ILE A 28 -14.57 -0.51 38.69
CA ILE A 28 -14.12 -0.33 40.07
C ILE A 28 -15.17 0.42 40.88
N TRP A 29 -15.69 1.55 40.40
CA TRP A 29 -16.75 2.29 41.10
C TRP A 29 -18.03 1.47 41.24
N ARG A 30 -18.42 0.71 40.24
CA ARG A 30 -19.67 -0.06 40.27
C ARG A 30 -19.64 -1.23 41.25
N TYR A 31 -18.47 -1.84 41.43
CA TYR A 31 -18.26 -3.04 42.25
C TYR A 31 -17.43 -2.79 43.53
N HIS A 32 -17.17 -1.53 43.89
CA HIS A 32 -16.38 -1.20 45.08
C HIS A 32 -17.00 -1.73 46.38
N ASP A 33 -18.33 -1.63 46.54
CA ASP A 33 -19.06 -2.16 47.69
C ASP A 33 -18.94 -3.69 47.77
N ASP A 34 -19.04 -4.36 46.62
CA ASP A 34 -18.84 -5.79 46.55
C ASP A 34 -17.41 -6.17 46.94
N MET A 35 -16.39 -5.42 46.48
CA MET A 35 -15.00 -5.60 46.88
C MET A 35 -14.79 -5.40 48.39
N LEU A 36 -15.38 -4.36 48.98
CA LEU A 36 -15.31 -4.09 50.42
C LEU A 36 -16.03 -5.17 51.25
N SER A 37 -17.11 -5.75 50.72
CA SER A 37 -17.84 -6.81 51.39
C SER A 37 -17.01 -8.09 51.57
N LEU A 38 -16.01 -8.35 50.71
CA LEU A 38 -15.12 -9.51 50.86
C LEU A 38 -14.34 -9.50 52.17
N MET A 39 -14.09 -8.32 52.76
CA MET A 39 -13.38 -8.21 54.04
C MET A 39 -14.18 -8.76 55.23
N HIS A 40 -15.49 -8.93 55.07
CA HIS A 40 -16.42 -9.28 56.16
C HIS A 40 -16.99 -10.70 56.03
N VAL A 41 -16.57 -11.47 55.03
CA VAL A 41 -17.13 -12.80 54.71
C VAL A 41 -16.15 -13.91 55.07
N ALA A 42 -16.68 -15.09 55.44
CA ALA A 42 -15.86 -16.26 55.72
C ALA A 42 -14.93 -16.63 54.54
N PRO A 43 -13.70 -17.11 54.79
CA PRO A 43 -12.67 -17.28 53.75
C PRO A 43 -13.10 -18.12 52.53
N SER A 44 -13.89 -19.17 52.75
CA SER A 44 -14.38 -20.05 51.68
C SER A 44 -15.39 -19.35 50.75
N ALA A 45 -16.30 -18.57 51.31
CA ALA A 45 -17.29 -17.81 50.54
C ALA A 45 -16.67 -16.55 49.90
N ALA A 46 -15.68 -15.93 50.55
CA ALA A 46 -14.92 -14.82 50.00
C ALA A 46 -14.18 -15.24 48.71
N LEU A 47 -13.58 -16.44 48.69
CA LEU A 47 -12.86 -16.94 47.51
C LEU A 47 -13.77 -17.08 46.28
N ILE A 48 -14.97 -17.63 46.46
CA ILE A 48 -15.96 -17.82 45.38
C ILE A 48 -16.44 -16.46 44.87
N LYS A 49 -16.75 -15.52 45.77
CA LYS A 49 -17.18 -14.16 45.41
C LYS A 49 -16.06 -13.36 44.73
N ALA A 50 -14.81 -13.54 45.13
CA ALA A 50 -13.66 -12.91 44.49
C ALA A 50 -13.52 -13.39 43.05
N LEU A 51 -13.62 -14.70 42.83
CA LEU A 51 -13.46 -15.30 41.52
C LEU A 51 -14.55 -14.83 40.54
N SER A 52 -15.81 -14.75 41.00
CA SER A 52 -16.90 -14.24 40.17
C SER A 52 -16.72 -12.76 39.84
N LEU A 53 -16.25 -11.94 40.80
CA LEU A 53 -15.97 -10.53 40.57
C LEU A 53 -14.85 -10.34 39.54
N VAL A 54 -13.76 -11.11 39.67
CA VAL A 54 -12.65 -11.09 38.71
C VAL A 54 -13.11 -11.52 37.31
N ALA A 55 -13.90 -12.60 37.22
CA ALA A 55 -14.44 -13.06 35.94
C ALA A 55 -15.32 -11.99 35.27
N LEU A 56 -16.13 -11.28 36.06
CA LEU A 56 -16.98 -10.19 35.60
C LEU A 56 -16.17 -8.99 35.11
N CYS A 57 -15.14 -8.58 35.86
CA CYS A 57 -14.19 -7.54 35.46
C CYS A 57 -13.51 -7.90 34.13
N CYS A 58 -13.01 -9.13 34.01
CA CYS A 58 -12.41 -9.64 32.78
C CYS A 58 -13.40 -9.61 31.62
N ALA A 59 -14.66 -10.01 31.84
CA ALA A 59 -15.70 -9.98 30.81
C ALA A 59 -15.96 -8.56 30.30
N PHE A 60 -16.03 -7.56 31.18
CA PHE A 60 -16.20 -6.15 30.78
C PHE A 60 -14.99 -5.60 30.01
N ILE A 61 -13.76 -5.94 30.43
CA ILE A 61 -12.56 -5.55 29.69
C ILE A 61 -12.56 -6.18 28.30
N VAL A 62 -12.83 -7.48 28.19
CA VAL A 62 -12.91 -8.17 26.89
C VAL A 62 -14.01 -7.57 26.02
N ALA A 63 -15.18 -7.29 26.57
CA ALA A 63 -16.27 -6.63 25.85
C ALA A 63 -15.85 -5.24 25.32
N SER A 64 -15.10 -4.47 26.11
CA SER A 64 -14.57 -3.17 25.66
C SER A 64 -13.59 -3.31 24.49
N LEU A 65 -12.75 -4.35 24.49
CA LEU A 65 -11.83 -4.65 23.40
C LEU A 65 -12.59 -5.06 22.13
N LEU A 66 -13.69 -5.81 22.25
CA LEU A 66 -14.54 -6.16 21.11
C LEU A 66 -15.13 -4.91 20.44
N ILE A 67 -15.56 -3.91 21.22
CA ILE A 67 -16.05 -2.63 20.70
C ILE A 67 -14.95 -1.90 19.92
N ILE A 68 -13.72 -1.89 20.45
CA ILE A 68 -12.57 -1.30 19.75
C ILE A 68 -12.35 -1.99 18.41
N VAL A 69 -12.28 -3.32 18.41
CA VAL A 69 -12.04 -4.12 17.19
C VAL A 69 -13.13 -3.89 16.15
N MET A 70 -14.39 -3.81 16.56
CA MET A 70 -15.53 -3.58 15.68
C MET A 70 -15.44 -2.27 14.91
N LEU A 71 -14.84 -1.22 15.50
CA LEU A 71 -14.64 0.07 14.83
C LEU A 71 -13.33 0.13 14.04
N ASP A 72 -12.26 -0.48 14.57
CA ASP A 72 -10.91 -0.30 14.06
C ASP A 72 -10.64 -1.16 12.81
N VAL A 73 -11.17 -2.38 12.76
CA VAL A 73 -10.97 -3.31 11.64
C VAL A 73 -11.57 -2.78 10.33
N PRO A 74 -12.84 -2.30 10.27
CA PRO A 74 -13.39 -1.74 9.03
C PRO A 74 -12.59 -0.53 8.52
N TRP A 75 -12.17 0.36 9.43
CA TRP A 75 -11.34 1.51 9.08
C TRP A 75 -10.00 1.08 8.49
N GLN A 76 -9.36 0.08 9.10
CA GLN A 76 -8.07 -0.43 8.65
C GLN A 76 -8.17 -1.08 7.27
N ILE A 77 -9.22 -1.87 7.01
CA ILE A 77 -9.48 -2.45 5.69
C ILE A 77 -9.67 -1.34 4.65
N TRP A 78 -10.53 -0.36 4.92
CA TRP A 78 -10.78 0.75 3.99
C TRP A 78 -9.52 1.57 3.72
N SER A 79 -8.77 1.92 4.77
CA SER A 79 -7.51 2.64 4.64
C SER A 79 -6.47 1.84 3.85
N HIS A 80 -6.40 0.53 4.05
CA HIS A 80 -5.49 -0.34 3.32
C HIS A 80 -5.86 -0.42 1.83
N LEU A 81 -7.14 -0.64 1.51
CA LEU A 81 -7.63 -0.61 0.13
C LEU A 81 -7.38 0.74 -0.54
N LYS A 82 -7.54 1.84 0.20
CA LYS A 82 -7.25 3.18 -0.32
C LYS A 82 -5.77 3.39 -0.63
N LYS A 83 -4.86 2.81 0.17
CA LYS A 83 -3.41 2.86 -0.09
C LYS A 83 -2.98 2.02 -1.29
N LEU A 84 -3.66 0.89 -1.54
CA LEU A 84 -3.39 0.03 -2.69
C LEU A 84 -3.88 0.63 -4.01
N ARG A 85 -4.74 1.65 -3.97
CA ARG A 85 -5.11 2.39 -5.17
C ARG A 85 -3.94 3.28 -5.58
N MET A 86 -3.47 3.09 -6.80
CA MET A 86 -2.50 4.00 -7.40
C MET A 86 -3.05 5.43 -7.37
N SER A 87 -2.25 6.35 -6.87
CA SER A 87 -2.58 7.77 -6.98
C SER A 87 -2.53 8.19 -8.46
N LYS A 88 -3.20 9.29 -8.82
CA LYS A 88 -3.08 9.85 -10.17
C LYS A 88 -1.63 10.18 -10.55
N GLU A 89 -0.80 10.49 -9.54
CA GLU A 89 0.63 10.70 -9.71
C GLU A 89 1.36 9.39 -9.97
N ASP A 90 1.07 8.33 -9.21
CA ASP A 90 1.65 6.99 -9.44
C ASP A 90 1.30 6.49 -10.85
N VAL A 91 0.04 6.62 -11.28
CA VAL A 91 -0.39 6.24 -12.64
C VAL A 91 0.35 7.05 -13.71
N ARG A 92 0.48 8.38 -13.52
CA ARG A 92 1.19 9.24 -14.47
C ARG A 92 2.68 8.90 -14.53
N GLN A 93 3.27 8.50 -13.42
CA GLN A 93 4.67 8.11 -13.33
C GLN A 93 4.89 6.73 -13.95
N GLU A 94 4.01 5.77 -13.69
CA GLU A 94 4.00 4.46 -14.34
C GLU A 94 3.83 4.57 -15.86
N HIS A 95 2.95 5.45 -16.35
CA HIS A 95 2.80 5.71 -17.79
C HIS A 95 4.08 6.31 -18.40
N LYS A 96 4.72 7.24 -17.70
CA LYS A 96 6.00 7.82 -18.15
C LYS A 96 7.12 6.79 -18.18
N GLU A 97 7.17 5.89 -17.20
CA GLU A 97 8.19 4.84 -17.09
C GLU A 97 7.92 3.68 -18.06
N SER A 98 6.66 3.28 -18.26
CA SER A 98 6.27 2.16 -19.12
C SER A 98 6.30 2.50 -20.62
N GLU A 99 5.83 3.69 -21.00
CA GLU A 99 5.80 4.07 -22.43
C GLU A 99 7.14 4.62 -22.92
N GLY A 100 7.97 5.12 -21.98
CA GLY A 100 9.19 5.86 -22.28
C GLY A 100 8.90 7.20 -22.98
N ASP A 101 9.83 8.14 -22.94
CA ASP A 101 9.64 9.43 -23.63
C ASP A 101 9.44 9.20 -25.14
N PRO A 102 8.29 9.60 -25.72
CA PRO A 102 8.03 9.51 -27.15
C PRO A 102 9.13 10.15 -27.99
N HIS A 103 9.75 11.23 -27.50
CA HIS A 103 10.88 11.89 -28.15
C HIS A 103 12.12 11.01 -28.17
N VAL A 104 12.39 10.26 -27.10
CA VAL A 104 13.50 9.30 -27.04
C VAL A 104 13.26 8.16 -28.03
N LYS A 105 12.04 7.59 -28.07
CA LYS A 105 11.67 6.53 -29.00
C LYS A 105 11.74 6.99 -30.47
N ALA A 106 11.31 8.22 -30.75
CA ALA A 106 11.41 8.85 -32.07
C ALA A 106 12.88 9.10 -32.47
N ARG A 107 13.70 9.60 -31.53
CA ARG A 107 15.13 9.89 -31.76
C ARG A 107 15.93 8.63 -32.05
N ILE A 108 15.68 7.54 -31.32
CA ILE A 108 16.29 6.22 -31.60
C ILE A 108 15.93 5.76 -33.02
N ARG A 109 14.65 5.85 -33.39
CA ARG A 109 14.17 5.45 -34.73
C ARG A 109 14.79 6.29 -35.85
N GLN A 110 14.99 7.59 -35.62
CA GLN A 110 15.67 8.49 -36.55
C GLN A 110 17.16 8.14 -36.70
N GLN A 111 17.85 7.86 -35.60
CA GLN A 111 19.25 7.43 -35.62
C GLN A 111 19.44 6.09 -36.34
N GLN A 112 18.56 5.12 -36.10
CA GLN A 112 18.56 3.83 -36.81
C GLN A 112 18.41 4.03 -38.33
N ARG A 113 17.49 4.90 -38.77
CA ARG A 113 17.33 5.23 -40.20
C ARG A 113 18.59 5.89 -40.78
N GLN A 114 19.21 6.82 -40.06
CA GLN A 114 20.45 7.46 -40.51
C GLN A 114 21.60 6.45 -40.60
N ALA A 115 21.74 5.56 -39.63
CA ALA A 115 22.76 4.51 -39.65
C ALA A 115 22.54 3.53 -40.82
N ALA A 116 21.29 3.11 -41.07
CA ALA A 116 20.93 2.26 -42.20
C ALA A 116 21.26 2.95 -43.54
N ARG A 117 20.92 4.24 -43.69
CA ARG A 117 21.24 5.02 -44.89
C ARG A 117 22.75 5.18 -45.09
N ARG A 118 23.53 5.41 -44.02
CA ARG A 118 25.00 5.47 -44.10
C ARG A 118 25.59 4.13 -44.54
N ARG A 119 25.11 3.00 -43.99
CA ARG A 119 25.53 1.65 -44.40
C ARG A 119 25.21 1.40 -45.87
N MET A 120 23.98 1.72 -46.30
CA MET A 120 23.58 1.62 -47.71
C MET A 120 24.51 2.43 -48.61
N MET A 121 24.77 3.70 -48.29
CA MET A 121 25.68 4.56 -49.08
C MET A 121 27.13 4.06 -49.09
N SER A 122 27.59 3.35 -48.05
CA SER A 122 28.93 2.73 -48.05
C SER A 122 29.01 1.43 -48.85
N GLU A 123 27.89 0.77 -49.11
CA GLU A 123 27.82 -0.44 -49.93
C GLU A 123 27.63 -0.12 -51.42
N VAL A 124 27.06 1.04 -51.76
CA VAL A 124 26.87 1.48 -53.17
C VAL A 124 28.19 1.51 -53.98
N PRO A 125 29.31 2.08 -53.49
CA PRO A 125 30.58 2.08 -54.22
C PRO A 125 31.22 0.70 -54.38
N LYS A 126 30.77 -0.30 -53.60
CA LYS A 126 31.29 -1.68 -53.65
C LYS A 126 30.49 -2.58 -54.60
N ALA A 127 29.43 -2.05 -55.21
CA ALA A 127 28.62 -2.76 -56.19
C ALA A 127 29.24 -2.63 -57.58
N ASP A 128 29.23 -3.73 -58.34
CA ASP A 128 29.82 -3.79 -59.67
C ASP A 128 28.86 -3.19 -60.72
N VAL A 129 27.55 -3.33 -60.50
CA VAL A 129 26.52 -2.78 -61.39
C VAL A 129 25.33 -2.29 -60.55
N VAL A 130 24.80 -1.11 -60.91
CA VAL A 130 23.56 -0.57 -60.34
C VAL A 130 22.49 -0.54 -61.42
N VAL A 131 21.38 -1.24 -61.18
CA VAL A 131 20.21 -1.26 -62.08
C VAL A 131 19.10 -0.42 -61.44
N THR A 132 18.61 0.59 -62.16
CA THR A 132 17.58 1.51 -61.66
C THR A 132 16.35 1.53 -62.57
N ASN A 133 15.16 1.50 -61.96
CA ASN A 133 13.90 1.88 -62.57
C ASN A 133 13.58 3.31 -62.08
N PRO A 134 13.50 4.31 -62.99
CA PRO A 134 13.51 5.75 -62.67
C PRO A 134 12.53 6.23 -61.59
N THR A 135 11.46 5.47 -61.32
CA THR A 135 10.40 5.90 -60.40
C THR A 135 10.15 4.94 -59.23
N HIS A 136 10.75 3.74 -59.20
CA HIS A 136 10.31 2.72 -58.23
C HIS A 136 11.40 1.96 -57.49
N TYR A 137 12.50 1.53 -58.13
CA TYR A 137 13.49 0.67 -57.47
C TYR A 137 14.89 0.84 -58.05
N ALA A 138 15.90 0.82 -57.17
CA ALA A 138 17.29 0.70 -57.56
C ALA A 138 17.90 -0.51 -56.84
N VAL A 139 18.53 -1.41 -57.61
CA VAL A 139 19.16 -2.64 -57.11
C VAL A 139 20.65 -2.56 -57.43
N ALA A 140 21.47 -2.61 -56.38
CA ALA A 140 22.92 -2.68 -56.50
C ALA A 140 23.36 -4.15 -56.43
N LEU A 141 24.04 -4.63 -57.47
CA LEU A 141 24.50 -6.01 -57.58
C LEU A 141 26.02 -6.05 -57.40
N LYS A 142 26.49 -7.01 -56.62
CA LYS A 142 27.91 -7.30 -56.43
C LYS A 142 28.19 -8.76 -56.77
N ALA A 143 29.06 -9.00 -57.74
CA ALA A 143 29.54 -10.32 -58.10
C ALA A 143 30.80 -10.64 -57.29
N ARG A 144 30.86 -11.83 -56.70
CA ARG A 144 32.10 -12.37 -56.10
C ARG A 144 32.79 -13.22 -57.16
N GLY A 145 33.98 -12.81 -57.58
CA GLY A 145 34.95 -13.70 -58.22
C GLY A 145 35.65 -14.57 -57.19
#